data_AF-A0A2J6WFG2-F1
#
_entry.id   AF-A0A2J6WFG2-F1
#
_cell.length_a   1.000
_cell.length_b   1.000
_cell.length_c   1.000
_cell.angle_alpha   90.00
_cell.angle_beta   90.00
_cell.angle_gamma   90.00
#
_symmetry.space_group_name_H-M   'P 1'
#
loop_
_entity.id
_entity.type
_entity.pdbx_description
1 polymer ?
#
loop_
_entity_poly.entity_id
_entity_poly.type
_entity_poly.pdbx_seq_one_letter_code
_entity_poly.pdbx_strand_id
1 'polypeptide(L)'
;MEREETLLDVRNLKTYFFTDDGVVKAVDGMSFTIRKGEVLGLVGESGCGKSVASLSIMQLVEPPGKIVEGEIIFKGEDLLKKTPEQMRKIRGSEIAMIFQEPMTSLNPVYTIGNQIMEAILIHQDLSEEEAKKRTIELLRLVGIPEPERRFNQYPHELSGGMRQRVMIAMAMSCNPDLLISDEATTALDVTIQAQILELMKDLQRKTGMAILFITHDLALVAEMAHSVAVAYTGKIVEYGDVYQIFKKPRHPYTYGLLSSVPSLKTEKTKTPLPAIEGMVPNPYKMPSGCHFNPRCPFATERCRKEMPELAEIEPGHLVRCFHPVAVEKEAVS
;
A
#
# COMPACT_ATOMS: atom_id res chain seq x y z
N MET A 1 -25.83 -11.77 -8.09
CA MET A 1 -24.43 -11.52 -7.71
C MET A 1 -23.83 -10.67 -8.80
N GLU A 2 -23.91 -9.35 -8.65
CA GLU A 2 -23.17 -8.43 -9.52
C GLU A 2 -21.69 -8.78 -9.41
N ARG A 3 -21.02 -9.01 -10.53
CA ARG A 3 -19.55 -9.12 -10.54
C ARG A 3 -19.04 -7.75 -10.10
N GLU A 4 -18.53 -7.66 -8.88
CA GLU A 4 -17.92 -6.44 -8.36
C GLU A 4 -16.91 -5.89 -9.38
N GLU A 5 -17.11 -4.65 -9.80
CA GLU A 5 -16.39 -4.02 -10.90
C GLU A 5 -14.92 -3.80 -10.51
N THR A 6 -14.00 -4.42 -11.25
CA THR A 6 -12.56 -4.23 -11.09
C THR A 6 -12.18 -2.77 -11.36
N LEU A 7 -11.57 -2.10 -10.38
CA LEU A 7 -11.09 -0.73 -10.53
C LEU A 7 -9.64 -0.70 -11.03
N LEU A 8 -8.76 -1.45 -10.37
CA LEU A 8 -7.34 -1.57 -10.71
C LEU A 8 -6.97 -3.03 -10.87
N ASP A 9 -6.28 -3.37 -11.96
CA ASP A 9 -5.74 -4.69 -12.21
C ASP A 9 -4.27 -4.58 -12.64
N VAL A 10 -3.37 -4.97 -11.76
CA VAL A 10 -1.92 -4.98 -11.99
C VAL A 10 -1.52 -6.38 -12.42
N ARG A 11 -0.89 -6.51 -13.59
CA ARG A 11 -0.55 -7.82 -14.18
C ARG A 11 0.93 -7.92 -14.48
N ASN A 12 1.60 -8.89 -13.86
CA ASN A 12 2.99 -9.24 -14.10
C ASN A 12 3.92 -7.99 -14.15
N LEU A 13 3.69 -7.06 -13.24
CA LEU A 13 4.43 -5.81 -13.17
C LEU A 13 5.89 -6.10 -12.84
N LYS A 14 6.81 -5.56 -13.65
CA LYS A 14 8.25 -5.65 -13.43
C LYS A 14 8.87 -4.26 -13.48
N THR A 15 9.47 -3.85 -12.38
CA THR A 15 10.14 -2.56 -12.22
C THR A 15 11.53 -2.78 -11.68
N TYR A 16 12.54 -2.47 -12.49
CA TYR A 16 13.94 -2.76 -12.23
C TYR A 16 14.77 -1.49 -12.16
N PHE A 17 15.83 -1.49 -11.35
CA PHE A 17 16.81 -0.42 -11.27
C PHE A 17 18.13 -0.89 -11.85
N PHE A 18 18.68 -0.11 -12.79
CA PHE A 18 19.91 -0.42 -13.52
C PHE A 18 21.06 0.40 -12.93
N THR A 19 21.77 -0.15 -11.95
CA THR A 19 22.91 0.51 -11.30
C THR A 19 24.23 -0.03 -11.83
N ASP A 20 25.34 0.63 -11.50
CA ASP A 20 26.69 0.19 -11.88
C ASP A 20 27.05 -1.19 -11.27
N ASP A 21 26.48 -1.51 -10.10
CA ASP A 21 26.67 -2.78 -9.40
C ASP A 21 25.79 -3.93 -9.93
N GLY A 22 24.86 -3.62 -10.86
CA GLY A 22 24.00 -4.59 -11.51
C GLY A 22 22.52 -4.19 -11.56
N VAL A 23 21.66 -5.15 -11.87
CA VAL A 23 20.22 -4.91 -12.00
C VAL A 23 19.49 -5.35 -10.73
N VAL A 24 18.86 -4.40 -10.04
CA VAL A 24 17.97 -4.67 -8.90
C VAL A 24 16.55 -4.87 -9.40
N LYS A 25 16.01 -6.07 -9.22
CA LYS A 25 14.62 -6.39 -9.57
C LYS A 25 13.67 -6.07 -8.41
N ALA A 26 13.40 -4.78 -8.19
CA ALA A 26 12.61 -4.33 -7.05
C ALA A 26 11.16 -4.84 -7.08
N VAL A 27 10.55 -4.90 -8.27
CA VAL A 27 9.27 -5.57 -8.53
C VAL A 27 9.51 -6.53 -9.69
N ASP A 28 9.14 -7.81 -9.54
CA ASP A 28 9.48 -8.88 -10.47
C ASP A 28 8.28 -9.83 -10.68
N GLY A 29 7.24 -9.33 -11.35
CA GLY A 29 6.04 -10.09 -11.68
C GLY A 29 4.98 -10.06 -10.58
N MET A 30 4.76 -8.88 -9.98
CA MET A 30 3.63 -8.69 -9.07
C MET A 30 2.33 -8.61 -9.87
N SER A 31 1.33 -9.36 -9.42
CA SER A 31 -0.03 -9.27 -9.93
C SER A 31 -1.00 -9.19 -8.76
N PHE A 32 -1.95 -8.26 -8.83
CA PHE A 32 -3.03 -8.12 -7.86
C PHE A 32 -4.14 -7.24 -8.44
N THR A 33 -5.34 -7.40 -7.91
CA THR A 33 -6.54 -6.68 -8.36
C THR A 33 -7.17 -5.98 -7.16
N ILE A 34 -7.74 -4.79 -7.40
CA ILE A 34 -8.52 -4.01 -6.43
C ILE A 34 -9.86 -3.68 -7.06
N ARG A 35 -10.94 -4.05 -6.38
CA ARG A 35 -12.32 -3.76 -6.80
C ARG A 35 -12.76 -2.38 -6.28
N LYS A 36 -13.81 -1.81 -6.87
CA LYS A 36 -14.36 -0.53 -6.37
C LYS A 36 -14.77 -0.68 -4.91
N GLY A 37 -14.43 0.32 -4.09
CA GLY A 37 -14.66 0.29 -2.65
C GLY A 37 -13.83 -0.76 -1.88
N GLU A 38 -12.93 -1.51 -2.52
CA GLU A 38 -12.10 -2.48 -1.80
C GLU A 38 -10.88 -1.80 -1.17
N VAL A 39 -10.48 -2.29 0.00
CA VAL A 39 -9.17 -1.98 0.60
C VAL A 39 -8.28 -3.21 0.43
N LEU A 40 -7.24 -3.08 -0.39
CA LEU A 40 -6.19 -4.09 -0.54
C LEU A 40 -4.99 -3.71 0.33
N GLY A 41 -4.64 -4.57 1.28
CA GLY A 41 -3.40 -4.45 2.06
C GLY A 41 -2.22 -5.03 1.30
N LEU A 42 -1.21 -4.24 0.95
CA LEU A 42 0.06 -4.73 0.40
C LEU A 42 1.13 -4.71 1.51
N VAL A 43 1.54 -5.90 1.95
CA VAL A 43 2.37 -6.08 3.15
C VAL A 43 3.65 -6.84 2.86
N GLY A 44 4.64 -6.69 3.73
CA GLY A 44 5.92 -7.41 3.66
C GLY A 44 7.05 -6.63 4.33
N GLU A 45 8.20 -7.28 4.52
CA GLU A 45 9.41 -6.67 5.09
C GLU A 45 9.87 -5.45 4.26
N SER A 46 10.61 -4.55 4.88
CA SER A 46 11.20 -3.39 4.18
C SER A 46 12.05 -3.84 2.99
N GLY A 47 11.93 -3.12 1.88
CA GLY A 47 12.65 -3.45 0.64
C GLY A 47 12.05 -4.59 -0.21
N CYS A 48 10.86 -5.10 0.11
CA CYS A 48 10.21 -6.15 -0.71
C CYS A 48 9.51 -5.64 -1.99
N GLY A 49 9.56 -4.33 -2.28
CA GLY A 49 9.04 -3.74 -3.52
C GLY A 49 7.70 -3.02 -3.42
N LYS A 50 7.09 -2.89 -2.23
CA LYS A 50 5.77 -2.27 -2.03
C LYS A 50 5.70 -0.84 -2.55
N SER A 51 6.61 0.02 -2.11
CA SER A 51 6.65 1.42 -2.53
C SER A 51 7.10 1.59 -3.98
N VAL A 52 7.86 0.63 -4.53
CA VAL A 52 8.17 0.65 -5.96
C VAL A 52 6.92 0.28 -6.78
N ALA A 53 6.06 -0.62 -6.29
CA ALA A 53 4.80 -0.95 -6.94
C ALA A 53 3.84 0.26 -6.95
N SER A 54 3.70 0.99 -5.84
CA SER A 54 2.90 2.23 -5.79
C SER A 54 3.42 3.29 -6.77
N LEU A 55 4.73 3.55 -6.77
CA LEU A 55 5.36 4.48 -7.72
C LEU A 55 5.19 4.02 -9.17
N SER A 56 5.19 2.71 -9.44
CA SER A 56 4.97 2.17 -10.78
C SER A 56 3.55 2.41 -11.26
N ILE A 57 2.54 2.21 -10.41
CA ILE A 57 1.13 2.54 -10.71
C ILE A 57 0.99 4.02 -11.05
N MET A 58 1.66 4.88 -10.28
CA MET A 58 1.65 6.32 -10.52
C MET A 58 2.55 6.75 -11.68
N GLN A 59 3.38 5.87 -12.26
CA GLN A 59 4.48 6.20 -13.19
C GLN A 59 5.41 7.31 -12.66
N LEU A 60 5.75 7.22 -11.38
CA LEU A 60 6.69 8.11 -10.68
C LEU A 60 8.03 7.42 -10.40
N VAL A 61 8.32 6.31 -11.08
CA VAL A 61 9.62 5.64 -10.99
C VAL A 61 10.66 6.49 -11.71
N GLU A 62 11.63 7.01 -10.95
CA GLU A 62 12.72 7.82 -11.48
C GLU A 62 13.93 6.96 -11.90
N PRO A 63 14.76 7.42 -12.85
CA PRO A 63 16.05 6.80 -13.14
C PRO A 63 16.89 6.63 -11.87
N PRO A 64 17.62 5.50 -11.70
CA PRO A 64 17.87 4.44 -12.69
C PRO A 64 16.76 3.38 -12.80
N GLY A 65 15.60 3.60 -12.19
CA GLY A 65 14.43 2.73 -12.25
C GLY A 65 13.71 2.79 -13.59
N LYS A 66 13.19 1.64 -14.05
CA LYS A 66 12.33 1.51 -15.25
C LYS A 66 11.29 0.42 -15.03
N ILE A 67 10.08 0.69 -15.49
CA ILE A 67 9.05 -0.34 -15.69
C ILE A 67 9.42 -1.08 -16.98
N VAL A 68 9.78 -2.36 -16.88
CA VAL A 68 10.30 -3.14 -18.01
C VAL A 68 9.26 -4.06 -18.63
N GLU A 69 8.22 -4.43 -17.87
CA GLU A 69 7.17 -5.34 -18.31
C GLU A 69 5.93 -5.20 -17.41
N GLY A 70 4.80 -5.69 -17.91
CA GLY A 70 3.52 -5.77 -17.20
C GLY A 70 2.48 -4.81 -17.75
N GLU A 71 1.30 -4.85 -17.14
CA GLU A 71 0.17 -3.97 -17.45
C GLU A 71 -0.40 -3.39 -16.15
N ILE A 72 -0.88 -2.14 -16.21
CA ILE A 72 -1.56 -1.49 -15.09
C ILE A 72 -2.91 -0.98 -15.59
N ILE A 73 -3.94 -1.82 -15.48
CA ILE A 73 -5.27 -1.50 -16.01
C ILE A 73 -6.08 -0.77 -14.94
N PHE A 74 -6.38 0.50 -15.17
CA PHE A 74 -7.22 1.31 -14.30
C PHE A 74 -8.48 1.73 -15.06
N LYS A 75 -9.67 1.40 -14.53
CA LYS A 75 -10.98 1.62 -15.19
C LYS A 75 -11.01 1.09 -16.64
N GLY A 76 -10.37 -0.06 -16.87
CA GLY A 76 -10.31 -0.70 -18.20
C GLY A 76 -9.23 -0.15 -19.14
N GLU A 77 -8.48 0.89 -18.76
CA GLU A 77 -7.42 1.47 -19.58
C GLU A 77 -6.04 1.18 -19.00
N ASP A 78 -5.09 0.77 -19.85
CA ASP A 78 -3.71 0.55 -19.43
C ASP A 78 -2.98 1.88 -19.22
N LEU A 79 -2.62 2.19 -17.97
CA LEU A 79 -1.90 3.40 -17.61
C LEU A 79 -0.58 3.50 -18.36
N LEU A 80 0.14 2.38 -18.56
CA LEU A 80 1.47 2.39 -19.18
C LEU A 80 1.47 2.85 -20.64
N LYS A 81 0.30 2.90 -21.29
CA LYS A 81 0.12 3.39 -22.66
C LYS A 81 -0.24 4.87 -22.73
N LYS A 82 -0.42 5.54 -21.59
CA LYS A 82 -0.82 6.95 -21.52
C LYS A 82 0.38 7.88 -21.69
N THR A 83 0.14 9.03 -22.32
CA THR A 83 1.13 10.10 -22.39
C THR A 83 1.30 10.81 -21.03
N PRO A 84 2.39 11.56 -20.82
CA PRO A 84 2.55 12.38 -19.61
C PRO A 84 1.40 13.37 -19.36
N GLU A 85 0.78 13.92 -20.40
CA GLU A 85 -0.39 14.80 -20.31
C GLU A 85 -1.63 14.05 -19.81
N GLN A 86 -1.85 12.83 -20.30
CA GLN A 86 -2.96 11.99 -19.87
C GLN A 86 -2.77 11.55 -18.42
N MET A 87 -1.56 11.12 -18.05
CA MET A 87 -1.25 10.78 -16.66
C MET A 87 -1.40 11.97 -15.71
N ARG A 88 -1.06 13.19 -16.15
CA ARG A 88 -1.30 14.43 -15.37
C ARG A 88 -2.77 14.65 -15.04
N LYS A 89 -3.71 14.22 -15.88
CA LYS A 89 -5.15 14.33 -15.57
C LYS A 89 -5.63 13.29 -14.56
N ILE A 90 -4.96 12.13 -14.50
CA ILE A 90 -5.32 11.02 -13.61
C ILE A 90 -4.75 11.23 -12.20
N ARG A 91 -3.47 11.63 -12.12
CA ARG A 91 -2.80 11.87 -10.84
C ARG A 91 -3.47 13.05 -10.13
N GLY A 92 -3.78 12.89 -8.85
CA GLY A 92 -4.42 13.91 -8.03
C GLY A 92 -5.93 14.04 -8.24
N SER A 93 -6.47 13.60 -9.38
CA SER A 93 -7.90 13.62 -9.67
C SER A 93 -8.56 12.26 -9.46
N GLU A 94 -8.14 11.24 -10.21
CA GLU A 94 -8.74 9.89 -10.17
C GLU A 94 -7.94 8.92 -9.29
N ILE A 95 -6.60 9.11 -9.24
CA ILE A 95 -5.71 8.36 -8.35
C ILE A 95 -4.92 9.38 -7.51
N ALA A 96 -5.07 9.28 -6.20
CA ALA A 96 -4.30 10.07 -5.25
C ALA A 96 -3.31 9.20 -4.48
N MET A 97 -2.23 9.80 -4.00
CA MET A 97 -1.22 9.11 -3.21
C MET A 97 -0.87 9.92 -1.96
N ILE A 98 -0.79 9.23 -0.83
CA ILE A 98 -0.19 9.72 0.40
C ILE A 98 1.19 9.06 0.51
N PHE A 99 2.24 9.86 0.36
CA PHE A 99 3.62 9.39 0.37
C PHE A 99 4.08 9.01 1.78
N GLN A 100 5.14 8.21 1.83
CA GLN A 100 5.90 7.92 3.04
C GLN A 100 6.46 9.22 3.63
N GLU A 101 6.47 9.32 4.97
CA GLU A 101 6.88 10.51 5.72
C GLU A 101 6.05 11.77 5.39
N PRO A 102 4.84 11.88 5.94
CA PRO A 102 3.92 12.99 5.70
C PRO A 102 4.53 14.37 5.97
N MET A 103 5.48 14.41 6.90
CA MET A 103 6.11 15.63 7.38
C MET A 103 6.94 16.35 6.31
N THR A 104 7.37 15.67 5.25
CA THR A 104 8.16 16.24 4.14
C THR A 104 7.33 16.58 2.91
N SER A 105 6.09 16.09 2.83
CA SER A 105 5.24 16.24 1.64
C SER A 105 4.57 17.61 1.55
N LEU A 106 4.33 18.29 2.68
CA LEU A 106 3.80 19.65 2.69
C LEU A 106 4.94 20.66 2.50
N ASN A 107 4.78 21.57 1.53
CA ASN A 107 5.73 22.63 1.30
C ASN A 107 5.64 23.68 2.44
N PRO A 108 6.73 23.92 3.20
CA PRO A 108 6.70 24.78 4.39
C PRO A 108 6.53 26.27 4.08
N VAL A 109 6.72 26.71 2.83
CA VAL A 109 6.60 28.11 2.43
C VAL A 109 5.21 28.50 1.92
N TYR A 110 4.28 27.53 1.80
CA TYR A 110 2.90 27.79 1.43
C TYR A 110 1.95 27.43 2.58
N THR A 111 0.82 28.12 2.64
CA THR A 111 -0.24 27.78 3.60
C THR A 111 -0.87 26.43 3.24
N ILE A 112 -1.45 25.76 4.22
CA ILE A 112 -2.15 24.48 3.99
C ILE A 112 -3.34 24.65 3.06
N GLY A 113 -4.05 25.79 3.16
CA GLY A 113 -5.21 26.09 2.34
C GLY A 113 -4.83 26.24 0.87
N ASN A 114 -3.73 26.95 0.60
CA ASN A 114 -3.24 27.15 -0.77
C ASN A 114 -2.85 25.83 -1.42
N GLN A 115 -2.15 24.94 -0.70
CA GLN A 115 -1.71 23.65 -1.24
C GLN A 115 -2.88 22.72 -1.58
N ILE A 116 -3.92 22.67 -0.74
CA ILE A 116 -5.13 21.89 -1.04
C ILE A 116 -5.90 22.52 -2.20
N MET A 117 -6.05 23.85 -2.20
CA MET A 117 -6.80 24.58 -3.22
C MET A 117 -6.14 24.49 -4.61
N GLU A 118 -4.81 24.47 -4.67
CA GLU A 118 -4.06 24.28 -5.92
C GLU A 118 -4.46 23.00 -6.64
N ALA A 119 -4.53 21.86 -5.93
CA ALA A 119 -4.98 20.60 -6.51
C ALA A 119 -6.40 20.69 -7.08
N ILE A 120 -7.32 21.37 -6.37
CA ILE A 120 -8.70 21.58 -6.83
C ILE A 120 -8.71 22.42 -8.10
N LEU A 121 -8.00 23.54 -8.13
CA LEU A 121 -7.98 24.47 -9.27
C LEU A 121 -7.33 23.85 -10.52
N ILE A 122 -6.37 22.94 -10.35
CA ILE A 122 -5.72 22.25 -11.48
C ILE A 122 -6.65 21.22 -12.11
N HIS A 123 -7.46 20.52 -11.30
CA HIS A 123 -8.19 19.33 -11.75
C HIS A 123 -9.71 19.54 -11.88
N GLN A 124 -10.26 20.62 -11.33
CA GLN A 124 -11.68 20.91 -11.34
C GLN A 124 -11.94 22.28 -11.96
N ASP A 125 -13.05 22.39 -12.69
CA ASP A 125 -13.51 23.66 -13.27
C ASP A 125 -14.28 24.47 -12.22
N LEU A 126 -13.54 24.97 -11.22
CA LEU A 126 -14.07 25.77 -10.12
C LEU A 126 -13.40 27.13 -10.05
N SER A 127 -14.16 28.15 -9.66
CA SER A 127 -13.60 29.46 -9.32
C SER A 127 -12.77 29.39 -8.04
N GLU A 128 -11.89 30.38 -7.83
CA GLU A 128 -11.07 30.46 -6.61
C GLU A 128 -11.93 30.51 -5.33
N GLU A 129 -13.08 31.17 -5.37
CA GLU A 129 -14.00 31.24 -4.24
C GLU A 129 -14.62 29.87 -3.93
N GLU A 130 -15.03 29.12 -4.96
CA GLU A 130 -15.56 27.77 -4.82
C GLU A 130 -14.48 26.79 -4.34
N ALA A 131 -13.28 26.87 -4.90
CA ALA A 131 -12.15 26.06 -4.48
C ALA A 131 -11.79 26.31 -3.01
N LYS A 132 -11.81 27.57 -2.56
CA LYS A 132 -11.61 27.91 -1.15
C LYS A 132 -12.69 27.33 -0.24
N LYS A 133 -13.96 27.45 -0.62
CA LYS A 133 -15.09 26.85 0.15
C LYS A 133 -14.91 25.34 0.24
N ARG A 134 -14.59 24.68 -0.87
CA ARG A 134 -14.34 23.25 -0.95
C ARG A 134 -13.16 22.82 -0.07
N THR A 135 -12.05 23.57 -0.08
CA THR A 135 -10.91 23.30 0.81
C THR A 135 -11.30 23.36 2.29
N ILE A 136 -12.09 24.36 2.70
CA ILE A 136 -12.56 24.48 4.09
C ILE A 136 -13.47 23.30 4.46
N GLU A 137 -14.34 22.86 3.55
CA GLU A 137 -15.17 21.66 3.74
C GLU A 137 -14.32 20.39 3.89
N LEU A 138 -13.27 20.24 3.08
CA LEU A 138 -12.34 19.11 3.15
C LEU A 138 -11.58 19.11 4.48
N LEU A 139 -11.07 20.26 4.92
CA LEU A 139 -10.43 20.40 6.23
C LEU A 139 -11.39 20.01 7.36
N ARG A 140 -12.67 20.42 7.27
CA ARG A 140 -13.70 20.00 8.22
C ARG A 140 -13.95 18.50 8.18
N LEU A 141 -14.02 17.92 6.99
CA LEU A 141 -14.25 16.48 6.78
C LEU A 141 -13.16 15.62 7.40
N VAL A 142 -11.89 16.05 7.31
CA VAL A 142 -10.76 15.34 7.93
C VAL A 142 -10.58 15.66 9.41
N GLY A 143 -11.47 16.44 10.02
CA GLY A 143 -11.46 16.76 11.44
C GLY A 143 -10.41 17.80 11.86
N ILE A 144 -10.03 18.72 10.96
CA ILE A 144 -9.22 19.89 11.33
C ILE A 144 -10.12 20.88 12.09
N PRO A 145 -9.77 21.25 13.34
CA PRO A 145 -10.57 22.22 14.09
C PRO A 145 -10.45 23.61 13.45
N GLU A 146 -11.42 24.50 13.66
CA GLU A 146 -11.43 25.88 13.13
C GLU A 146 -10.87 25.99 11.69
N PRO A 147 -11.39 25.22 10.72
CA PRO A 147 -10.77 25.06 9.41
C PRO A 147 -10.60 26.39 8.67
N GLU A 148 -11.51 27.34 8.88
CA GLU A 148 -11.46 28.70 8.33
C GLU A 148 -10.23 29.47 8.81
N ARG A 149 -9.88 29.33 10.08
CA ARG A 149 -8.67 29.93 10.67
C ARG A 149 -7.42 29.18 10.18
N ARG A 150 -7.44 27.85 10.25
CA ARG A 150 -6.29 27.01 9.92
C ARG A 150 -5.92 27.05 8.44
N PHE A 151 -6.86 27.37 7.55
CA PHE A 151 -6.62 27.56 6.11
C PHE A 151 -5.38 28.43 5.81
N ASN A 152 -5.19 29.50 6.58
CA ASN A 152 -4.08 30.45 6.38
C ASN A 152 -2.80 30.09 7.12
N GLN A 153 -2.76 28.94 7.82
CA GLN A 153 -1.59 28.50 8.56
C GLN A 153 -0.61 27.74 7.65
N TYR A 154 0.65 27.79 8.03
CA TYR A 154 1.73 27.03 7.43
C TYR A 154 1.86 25.65 8.08
N PRO A 155 2.45 24.66 7.39
CA PRO A 155 2.64 23.33 7.93
C PRO A 155 3.34 23.31 9.30
N HIS A 156 4.35 24.16 9.50
CA HIS A 156 5.13 24.21 10.74
C HIS A 156 4.32 24.67 11.97
N GLU A 157 3.15 25.29 11.77
CA GLU A 157 2.23 25.71 12.84
C GLU A 157 1.27 24.60 13.30
N LEU A 158 1.28 23.44 12.63
CA LEU A 158 0.40 22.30 12.91
C LEU A 158 1.13 21.16 13.65
N SER A 159 0.38 20.41 14.45
CA SER A 159 0.84 19.13 15.01
C SER A 159 1.00 18.06 13.93
N GLY A 160 1.77 17.00 14.20
CA GLY A 160 1.98 15.90 13.24
C GLY A 160 0.67 15.28 12.75
N GLY A 161 -0.26 14.97 13.66
CA GLY A 161 -1.59 14.46 13.30
C GLY A 161 -2.45 15.44 12.49
N MET A 162 -2.32 16.76 12.72
CA MET A 162 -2.99 17.76 11.87
C MET A 162 -2.38 17.82 10.47
N ARG A 163 -1.05 17.75 10.33
CA ARG A 163 -0.39 17.68 9.01
C ARG A 163 -0.83 16.43 8.24
N GLN A 164 -0.95 15.31 8.93
CA GLN A 164 -1.47 14.07 8.33
C GLN A 164 -2.89 14.26 7.79
N ARG A 165 -3.79 14.82 8.59
CA ARG A 165 -5.16 15.11 8.17
C ARG A 165 -5.19 16.08 6.98
N VAL A 166 -4.34 17.10 6.97
CA VAL A 166 -4.19 18.02 5.82
C VAL A 166 -3.76 17.29 4.55
N MET A 167 -2.81 16.34 4.65
CA MET A 167 -2.40 15.54 3.49
C MET A 167 -3.51 14.61 3.00
N ILE A 168 -4.27 14.01 3.90
CA ILE A 168 -5.46 13.24 3.53
C ILE A 168 -6.47 14.16 2.83
N ALA A 169 -6.70 15.38 3.33
CA ALA A 169 -7.59 16.34 2.69
C ALA A 169 -7.12 16.73 1.28
N MET A 170 -5.81 16.91 1.10
CA MET A 170 -5.20 17.19 -0.20
C MET A 170 -5.37 16.01 -1.18
N ALA A 171 -5.11 14.78 -0.72
CA ALA A 171 -5.32 13.56 -1.52
C ALA A 171 -6.80 13.35 -1.88
N MET A 172 -7.72 13.70 -0.98
CA MET A 172 -9.15 13.60 -1.19
C MET A 172 -9.77 14.78 -1.95
N SER A 173 -8.97 15.80 -2.28
CA SER A 173 -9.48 17.08 -2.76
C SER A 173 -10.33 16.97 -4.04
N CYS A 174 -10.01 15.99 -4.87
CA CYS A 174 -10.70 15.71 -6.12
C CYS A 174 -11.57 14.44 -6.12
N ASN A 175 -11.88 13.90 -4.93
CA ASN A 175 -12.67 12.67 -4.77
C ASN A 175 -12.14 11.49 -5.63
N PRO A 176 -10.88 11.06 -5.43
CA PRO A 176 -10.27 10.02 -6.24
C PRO A 176 -11.01 8.68 -6.10
N ASP A 177 -11.02 7.89 -7.17
CA ASP A 177 -11.54 6.52 -7.13
C ASP A 177 -10.55 5.56 -6.46
N LEU A 178 -9.25 5.86 -6.51
CA LEU A 178 -8.20 5.08 -5.86
C LEU A 178 -7.30 5.97 -5.00
N LEU A 179 -7.17 5.60 -3.72
CA LEU A 179 -6.18 6.18 -2.81
C LEU A 179 -5.05 5.17 -2.56
N ILE A 180 -3.82 5.55 -2.88
CA ILE A 180 -2.62 4.80 -2.52
C ILE A 180 -2.05 5.39 -1.23
N SER A 181 -1.97 4.60 -0.17
CA SER A 181 -1.44 5.01 1.13
C SER A 181 -0.16 4.26 1.43
N ASP A 182 0.99 4.90 1.24
CA ASP A 182 2.31 4.30 1.40
C ASP A 182 2.92 4.63 2.76
N GLU A 183 2.79 3.70 3.72
CA GLU A 183 3.29 3.87 5.09
C GLU A 183 2.83 5.18 5.76
N ALA A 184 1.61 5.63 5.42
CA ALA A 184 1.07 6.93 5.80
C ALA A 184 0.95 7.14 7.32
N THR A 185 0.86 6.06 8.09
CA THR A 185 0.75 6.13 9.56
C THR A 185 2.07 5.92 10.30
N THR A 186 3.17 5.70 9.57
CA THR A 186 4.49 5.53 10.18
C THR A 186 4.91 6.83 10.89
N ALA A 187 5.61 6.69 12.02
CA ALA A 187 6.08 7.80 12.87
C ALA A 187 4.99 8.62 13.58
N LEU A 188 3.74 8.14 13.61
CA LEU A 188 2.68 8.68 14.48
C LEU A 188 2.58 7.87 15.77
N ASP A 189 2.09 8.49 16.85
CA ASP A 189 1.75 7.74 18.06
C ASP A 189 0.51 6.85 17.81
N VAL A 190 0.39 5.77 18.59
CA VAL A 190 -0.66 4.75 18.43
C VAL A 190 -2.08 5.34 18.47
N THR A 191 -2.29 6.43 19.23
CA THR A 191 -3.62 7.05 19.34
C THR A 191 -3.96 7.81 18.05
N ILE A 192 -3.02 8.62 17.54
CA ILE A 192 -3.21 9.34 16.28
C ILE A 192 -3.32 8.37 15.11
N GLN A 193 -2.51 7.31 15.08
CA GLN A 193 -2.60 6.26 14.07
C GLN A 193 -4.01 5.65 13.99
N ALA A 194 -4.59 5.24 15.12
CA ALA A 194 -5.96 4.71 15.16
C ALA A 194 -6.99 5.74 14.65
N GLN A 195 -6.85 7.02 15.02
CA GLN A 195 -7.75 8.07 14.52
C GLN A 195 -7.63 8.31 13.01
N ILE A 196 -6.43 8.17 12.44
CA ILE A 196 -6.19 8.31 11.00
C ILE A 196 -6.77 7.12 10.24
N LEU A 197 -6.62 5.90 10.76
CA LEU A 197 -7.22 4.71 10.18
C LEU A 197 -8.76 4.80 10.17
N GLU A 198 -9.38 5.22 11.27
CA GLU A 198 -10.83 5.40 11.32
C GLU A 198 -11.28 6.49 10.34
N LEU A 199 -10.55 7.60 10.24
CA LEU A 199 -10.81 8.62 9.23
C LEU A 199 -10.76 8.05 7.80
N MET A 200 -9.74 7.27 7.47
CA MET A 200 -9.62 6.65 6.14
C MET A 200 -10.76 5.68 5.84
N LYS A 201 -11.16 4.87 6.83
CA LYS A 201 -12.34 3.98 6.72
C LYS A 201 -13.62 4.77 6.50
N ASP A 202 -13.83 5.84 7.27
CA ASP A 202 -14.99 6.72 7.10
C ASP A 202 -15.03 7.35 5.72
N LEU A 203 -13.90 7.83 5.21
CA LEU A 203 -13.79 8.40 3.88
C LEU A 203 -14.10 7.34 2.81
N GLN A 204 -13.51 6.14 2.92
CA GLN A 204 -13.78 5.03 2.02
C GLN A 204 -15.27 4.65 1.99
N ARG A 205 -15.92 4.56 3.16
CA ARG A 205 -17.37 4.27 3.24
C ARG A 205 -18.22 5.36 2.60
N LYS A 206 -17.82 6.63 2.76
CA LYS A 206 -18.59 7.80 2.26
C LYS A 206 -18.41 8.02 0.76
N THR A 207 -17.21 7.81 0.22
CA THR A 207 -16.90 8.10 -1.19
C THR A 207 -16.95 6.86 -2.08
N GLY A 208 -16.87 5.66 -1.51
CA GLY A 208 -16.74 4.42 -2.28
C GLY A 208 -15.37 4.24 -2.94
N MET A 209 -14.37 5.05 -2.57
CA MET A 209 -13.01 4.93 -3.12
C MET A 209 -12.39 3.59 -2.74
N ALA A 210 -11.59 3.02 -3.63
CA ALA A 210 -10.71 1.91 -3.29
C ALA A 210 -9.45 2.44 -2.58
N ILE A 211 -8.83 1.60 -1.75
CA ILE A 211 -7.55 1.94 -1.10
C ILE A 211 -6.53 0.84 -1.37
N LEU A 212 -5.37 1.20 -1.91
CA LEU A 212 -4.16 0.39 -1.82
C LEU A 212 -3.41 0.80 -0.54
N PHE A 213 -3.55 0.00 0.50
CA PHE A 213 -2.97 0.27 1.82
C PHE A 213 -1.64 -0.46 1.97
N ILE A 214 -0.54 0.28 1.91
CA ILE A 214 0.81 -0.27 2.04
C ILE A 214 1.32 0.00 3.44
N THR A 215 1.69 -1.07 4.14
CA THR A 215 2.28 -0.99 5.48
C THR A 215 3.14 -2.23 5.75
N HIS A 216 4.02 -2.12 6.74
CA HIS A 216 4.71 -3.27 7.33
C HIS A 216 4.01 -3.78 8.60
N ASP A 217 3.03 -3.05 9.13
CA ASP A 217 2.27 -3.43 10.33
C ASP A 217 1.02 -4.25 9.98
N LEU A 218 1.09 -5.54 10.27
CA LEU A 218 0.01 -6.49 10.00
C LEU A 218 -1.22 -6.26 10.90
N ALA A 219 -1.07 -5.65 12.08
CA ALA A 219 -2.23 -5.37 12.94
C ALA A 219 -3.17 -4.35 12.29
N LEU A 220 -2.62 -3.33 11.64
CA LEU A 220 -3.42 -2.33 10.92
C LEU A 220 -4.11 -2.95 9.71
N VAL A 221 -3.44 -3.86 9.01
CA VAL A 221 -4.01 -4.56 7.86
C VAL A 221 -5.18 -5.44 8.27
N ALA A 222 -5.07 -6.16 9.39
CA ALA A 222 -6.18 -6.94 9.95
C ALA A 222 -7.41 -6.07 10.24
N GLU A 223 -7.18 -4.82 10.64
CA GLU A 223 -8.25 -3.89 11.02
C GLU A 223 -8.88 -3.19 9.80
N MET A 224 -8.13 -2.96 8.72
CA MET A 224 -8.50 -2.05 7.64
C MET A 224 -8.76 -2.73 6.29
N ALA A 225 -8.07 -3.84 6.00
CA ALA A 225 -8.09 -4.45 4.66
C ALA A 225 -9.21 -5.46 4.48
N HIS A 226 -9.74 -5.55 3.27
CA HIS A 226 -10.66 -6.60 2.85
C HIS A 226 -9.89 -7.81 2.31
N SER A 227 -8.86 -7.54 1.51
CA SER A 227 -7.93 -8.52 0.93
C SER A 227 -6.49 -8.11 1.20
N VAL A 228 -5.57 -9.07 1.16
CA VAL A 228 -4.16 -8.86 1.49
C VAL A 228 -3.28 -9.53 0.45
N ALA A 229 -2.31 -8.79 -0.06
CA ALA A 229 -1.22 -9.27 -0.89
C ALA A 229 0.09 -9.21 -0.08
N VAL A 230 0.69 -10.37 0.18
CA VAL A 230 1.95 -10.48 0.90
C VAL A 230 3.08 -10.51 -0.13
N ALA A 231 3.95 -9.50 -0.08
CA ALA A 231 5.08 -9.33 -0.96
C ALA A 231 6.39 -9.76 -0.30
N TYR A 232 7.23 -10.48 -1.04
CA TYR A 232 8.58 -10.84 -0.67
C TYR A 232 9.52 -10.70 -1.87
N THR A 233 10.59 -9.91 -1.74
CA THR A 233 11.63 -9.73 -2.77
C THR A 233 11.09 -9.46 -4.18
N GLY A 234 10.14 -8.52 -4.31
CA GLY A 234 9.57 -8.13 -5.59
C GLY A 234 8.45 -9.03 -6.12
N LYS A 235 8.01 -10.05 -5.37
CA LYS A 235 6.96 -10.99 -5.80
C LYS A 235 5.84 -11.06 -4.77
N ILE A 236 4.61 -11.26 -5.24
CA ILE A 236 3.52 -11.70 -4.38
C ILE A 236 3.72 -13.18 -4.07
N VAL A 237 3.83 -13.49 -2.78
CA VAL A 237 4.02 -14.85 -2.27
C VAL A 237 2.73 -15.44 -1.71
N GLU A 238 1.79 -14.60 -1.32
CA GLU A 238 0.46 -15.00 -0.86
C GLU A 238 -0.56 -13.89 -1.13
N TYR A 239 -1.75 -14.25 -1.56
CA TYR A 239 -2.85 -13.32 -1.82
C TYR A 239 -4.16 -13.98 -1.39
N GLY A 240 -5.05 -13.25 -0.72
CA GLY A 240 -6.35 -13.77 -0.31
C GLY A 240 -7.16 -12.76 0.48
N ASP A 241 -8.34 -13.17 0.93
CA ASP A 241 -9.10 -12.35 1.86
C ASP A 241 -8.35 -12.21 3.20
N VAL A 242 -8.62 -11.14 3.94
CA VAL A 242 -7.93 -10.85 5.20
C VAL A 242 -8.09 -11.99 6.22
N TYR A 243 -9.24 -12.68 6.23
CA TYR A 243 -9.47 -13.79 7.14
C TYR A 243 -8.59 -14.98 6.77
N GLN A 244 -8.57 -15.39 5.50
CA GLN A 244 -7.71 -16.46 4.97
C GLN A 244 -6.24 -16.23 5.35
N ILE A 245 -5.73 -15.02 5.11
CA ILE A 245 -4.32 -14.70 5.34
C ILE A 245 -3.97 -14.74 6.83
N PHE A 246 -4.81 -14.18 7.71
CA PHE A 246 -4.51 -14.10 9.14
C PHE A 246 -4.80 -15.40 9.89
N LYS A 247 -5.83 -16.16 9.48
CA LYS A 247 -6.24 -17.42 10.12
C LYS A 247 -5.51 -18.62 9.57
N LYS A 248 -5.31 -18.68 8.26
CA LYS A 248 -4.78 -19.85 7.57
C LYS A 248 -3.63 -19.43 6.67
N PRO A 249 -2.57 -18.77 7.20
CA PRO A 249 -1.43 -18.41 6.36
C PRO A 249 -0.76 -19.68 5.82
N ARG A 250 -0.55 -19.70 4.51
CA ARG A 250 -0.09 -20.89 3.78
C ARG A 250 1.35 -20.76 3.33
N HIS A 251 1.83 -19.56 3.00
CA HIS A 251 3.23 -19.40 2.67
C HIS A 251 4.07 -19.38 3.96
N PRO A 252 5.19 -20.14 4.07
CA PRO A 252 6.04 -20.16 5.26
C PRO A 252 6.51 -18.77 5.72
N TYR A 253 6.76 -17.86 4.78
CA TYR A 253 7.05 -16.45 5.06
C TYR A 253 5.89 -15.74 5.77
N THR A 254 4.67 -15.82 5.23
CA THR A 254 3.47 -15.20 5.83
C THR A 254 3.19 -15.78 7.21
N TYR A 255 3.32 -17.10 7.36
CA TYR A 255 3.21 -17.76 8.65
C TYR A 255 4.23 -17.21 9.65
N GLY A 256 5.49 -17.06 9.23
CA GLY A 256 6.55 -16.46 10.04
C GLY A 256 6.23 -15.03 10.45
N LEU A 257 5.86 -14.18 9.48
CA LEU A 257 5.48 -12.78 9.69
C LEU A 257 4.40 -12.65 10.76
N LEU A 258 3.30 -13.40 10.62
CA LEU A 258 2.20 -13.38 11.58
C LEU A 258 2.56 -14.00 12.93
N SER A 259 3.60 -14.84 13.00
CA SER A 259 4.04 -15.45 14.27
C SER A 259 4.95 -14.53 15.07
N SER A 260 5.57 -13.55 14.39
CA SER A 260 6.38 -12.52 15.03
C SER A 260 5.56 -11.36 15.59
N VAL A 261 4.25 -11.29 15.32
CA VAL A 261 3.35 -10.28 15.88
C VAL A 261 2.86 -10.74 17.27
N PRO A 262 3.05 -9.95 18.33
CA PRO A 262 2.58 -10.30 19.67
C PRO A 262 1.05 -10.37 19.72
N SER A 263 0.51 -11.46 20.27
CA SER A 263 -0.91 -11.61 20.56
C SER A 263 -1.21 -11.17 22.00
N LEU A 264 -2.29 -10.42 22.20
CA LEU A 264 -2.78 -10.02 23.53
C LEU A 264 -3.24 -11.22 24.38
N LYS A 265 -3.56 -12.36 23.75
CA LYS A 265 -4.05 -13.59 24.41
C LYS A 265 -2.96 -14.58 24.77
N THR A 266 -1.78 -14.45 24.16
CA THR A 266 -0.61 -15.19 24.65
C THR A 266 -0.29 -14.63 26.02
N GLU A 267 -0.53 -15.42 27.07
CA GLU A 267 0.07 -15.20 28.38
C GLU A 267 1.55 -14.84 28.17
N LYS A 268 2.12 -14.00 29.04
CA LYS A 268 3.55 -13.66 29.04
C LYS A 268 4.41 -14.90 29.29
N THR A 269 4.40 -15.85 28.37
CA THR A 269 5.27 -17.01 28.33
C THR A 269 6.67 -16.47 28.14
N LYS A 270 7.62 -16.90 28.98
CA LYS A 270 9.03 -16.49 28.93
C LYS A 270 9.76 -16.91 27.64
N THR A 271 9.06 -17.47 26.66
CA THR A 271 9.58 -17.84 25.35
C THR A 271 9.64 -16.63 24.43
N PRO A 272 10.80 -16.35 23.81
CA PRO A 272 10.93 -15.32 22.79
C PRO A 272 9.91 -15.54 21.67
N LEU A 273 9.37 -14.46 21.11
CA LEU A 273 8.55 -14.54 19.91
C LEU A 273 9.37 -15.18 18.78
N PRO A 274 8.81 -16.15 18.04
CA PRO A 274 9.50 -16.72 16.90
C PRO A 274 9.73 -15.64 15.84
N ALA A 275 11.00 -15.38 15.54
CA ALA A 275 11.42 -14.48 14.46
C ALA A 275 11.76 -15.29 13.21
N ILE A 276 11.57 -14.70 12.04
CA ILE A 276 12.03 -15.31 10.79
C ILE A 276 13.55 -15.25 10.78
N GLU A 277 14.21 -16.42 10.83
CA GLU A 277 15.67 -16.50 10.84
C GLU A 277 16.31 -15.96 9.55
N GLY A 278 17.56 -15.52 9.68
CA GLY A 278 18.36 -14.99 8.58
C GLY A 278 18.00 -13.56 8.16
N MET A 279 18.65 -13.08 7.10
CA MET A 279 18.46 -11.74 6.55
C MET A 279 17.75 -11.83 5.19
N VAL A 280 17.02 -10.77 4.82
CA VAL A 280 16.49 -10.63 3.45
C VAL A 280 17.65 -10.77 2.45
N PRO A 281 17.51 -11.58 1.39
CA PRO A 281 18.56 -11.75 0.39
C PRO A 281 19.00 -10.42 -0.22
N ASN A 282 20.29 -10.34 -0.58
CA ASN A 282 20.82 -9.18 -1.28
C ASN A 282 20.11 -9.04 -2.65
N PRO A 283 19.52 -7.88 -2.99
CA PRO A 283 18.81 -7.68 -4.24
C PRO A 283 19.65 -7.91 -5.51
N TYR A 284 20.97 -7.77 -5.43
CA TYR A 284 21.92 -8.05 -6.52
C TYR A 284 22.27 -9.54 -6.64
N LYS A 285 22.03 -10.33 -5.59
CA LYS A 285 22.39 -11.75 -5.49
C LYS A 285 21.20 -12.56 -4.96
N MET A 286 20.12 -12.57 -5.73
CA MET A 286 18.95 -13.37 -5.40
C MET A 286 19.27 -14.87 -5.51
N PRO A 287 18.77 -15.69 -4.58
CA PRO A 287 18.95 -17.14 -4.66
C PRO A 287 18.17 -17.72 -5.83
N SER A 288 18.64 -18.85 -6.37
CA SER A 288 17.91 -19.61 -7.38
C SER A 288 16.64 -20.23 -6.79
N GLY A 289 15.66 -20.49 -7.66
CA GLY A 289 14.36 -21.03 -7.26
C GLY A 289 13.55 -20.07 -6.39
N CYS A 290 12.81 -20.59 -5.42
CA CYS A 290 12.02 -19.79 -4.47
C CYS A 290 12.91 -18.82 -3.69
N HIS A 291 12.66 -17.51 -3.76
CA HIS A 291 13.53 -16.53 -3.09
C HIS A 291 13.59 -16.67 -1.56
N PHE A 292 12.56 -17.27 -0.95
CA PHE A 292 12.52 -17.51 0.50
C PHE A 292 13.24 -18.80 0.93
N ASN A 293 13.74 -19.63 -0.01
CA ASN A 293 14.37 -20.91 0.32
C ASN A 293 15.53 -20.84 1.34
N PRO A 294 16.36 -19.79 1.38
CA PRO A 294 17.45 -19.73 2.37
C PRO A 294 16.98 -19.52 3.81
N ARG A 295 15.76 -19.00 4.00
CA ARG A 295 15.15 -18.70 5.31
C ARG A 295 13.97 -19.63 5.64
N CYS A 296 13.56 -20.47 4.69
CA CYS A 296 12.40 -21.33 4.84
C CYS A 296 12.77 -22.62 5.58
N PRO A 297 12.15 -22.92 6.73
CA PRO A 297 12.41 -24.18 7.46
C PRO A 297 11.90 -25.42 6.71
N PHE A 298 11.05 -25.23 5.70
CA PHE A 298 10.48 -26.29 4.86
C PHE A 298 11.11 -26.36 3.46
N ALA A 299 12.27 -25.71 3.25
CA ALA A 299 12.93 -25.69 1.95
C ALA A 299 13.35 -27.10 1.50
N THR A 300 12.99 -27.46 0.26
CA THR A 300 13.41 -28.70 -0.40
C THR A 300 14.38 -28.40 -1.55
N GLU A 301 14.99 -29.45 -2.12
CA GLU A 301 15.84 -29.31 -3.31
C GLU A 301 15.10 -28.67 -4.49
N ARG A 302 13.81 -28.95 -4.65
CA ARG A 302 12.97 -28.30 -5.67
C ARG A 302 12.90 -26.79 -5.45
N CYS A 303 12.69 -26.36 -4.19
CA CYS A 303 12.64 -24.94 -3.84
C CYS A 303 13.93 -24.18 -4.16
N ARG A 304 15.09 -24.85 -4.15
CA ARG A 304 16.40 -24.24 -4.46
C ARG A 304 16.66 -24.10 -5.96
N LYS A 305 15.94 -24.86 -6.80
CA LYS A 305 16.17 -24.93 -8.25
C LYS A 305 15.05 -24.25 -9.05
N GLU A 306 13.81 -24.38 -8.60
CA GLU A 306 12.62 -23.92 -9.31
C GLU A 306 11.88 -22.83 -8.54
N MET A 307 11.34 -21.85 -9.27
CA MET A 307 10.46 -20.84 -8.71
C MET A 307 9.03 -21.37 -8.73
N PRO A 308 8.34 -21.49 -7.58
CA PRO A 308 6.92 -21.83 -7.59
C PRO A 308 6.10 -20.75 -8.31
N GLU A 309 5.08 -21.18 -9.04
CA GLU A 309 4.06 -20.28 -9.59
C GLU A 309 3.10 -19.84 -8.47
N LEU A 310 2.43 -18.71 -8.68
CA LEU A 310 1.38 -18.26 -7.78
C LEU A 310 0.11 -19.04 -8.15
N ALA A 311 -0.23 -20.04 -7.35
CA ALA A 311 -1.32 -20.97 -7.62
C ALA A 311 -2.45 -20.80 -6.61
N GLU A 312 -3.69 -20.90 -7.09
CA GLU A 312 -4.88 -20.92 -6.24
C GLU A 312 -4.99 -22.29 -5.53
N ILE A 313 -5.08 -22.26 -4.21
CA ILE A 313 -5.18 -23.46 -3.36
C ILE A 313 -6.56 -23.62 -2.73
N GLU A 314 -7.28 -22.52 -2.56
CA GLU A 314 -8.67 -22.39 -2.13
C GLU A 314 -9.26 -21.20 -2.90
N PRO A 315 -10.59 -21.11 -3.09
CA PRO A 315 -11.19 -20.00 -3.83
C PRO A 315 -10.72 -18.63 -3.33
N GLY A 316 -10.09 -17.86 -4.21
CA GLY A 316 -9.53 -16.54 -3.93
C GLY A 316 -8.21 -16.52 -3.12
N HIS A 317 -7.71 -17.68 -2.67
CA HIS A 317 -6.46 -17.79 -1.90
C HIS A 317 -5.34 -18.35 -2.79
N LEU A 318 -4.41 -17.48 -3.18
CA LEU A 318 -3.27 -17.83 -4.00
C LEU A 318 -1.98 -17.87 -3.19
N VAL A 319 -1.12 -18.85 -3.46
CA VAL A 319 0.14 -19.07 -2.76
C VAL A 319 1.24 -19.42 -3.74
N ARG A 320 2.41 -18.80 -3.56
CA ARG A 320 3.62 -19.08 -4.34
C ARG A 320 4.55 -20.06 -3.61
N CYS A 321 4.09 -21.30 -3.42
CA CYS A 321 4.86 -22.29 -2.65
C CYS A 321 4.64 -23.71 -3.17
N PHE A 322 5.71 -24.53 -3.20
CA PHE A 322 5.58 -25.98 -3.47
C PHE A 322 5.05 -26.76 -2.27
N HIS A 323 5.25 -26.24 -1.06
CA HIS A 323 4.88 -26.91 0.20
C HIS A 323 4.14 -25.92 1.11
N PRO A 324 2.87 -25.56 0.78
CA PRO A 324 2.07 -24.68 1.62
C PRO A 324 1.89 -25.27 3.03
N VAL A 325 1.98 -24.42 4.05
CA VAL A 325 1.82 -24.79 5.45
C VAL A 325 0.36 -25.12 5.73
N ALA A 326 0.12 -26.18 6.51
CA ALA A 326 -1.20 -26.59 6.98
C ALA A 326 -1.37 -26.27 8.47
N VAL A 327 -1.38 -24.98 8.83
CA VAL A 327 -1.56 -24.53 10.21
C VAL A 327 -2.73 -23.55 10.28
N GLU A 328 -3.69 -23.83 11.14
CA GLU A 328 -4.76 -22.90 11.51
C GLU A 328 -4.31 -22.09 12.74
N LYS A 329 -4.34 -20.76 12.64
CA LYS A 329 -4.15 -19.84 13.76
C LYS A 329 -5.50 -19.41 14.34
N GLU A 330 -5.55 -19.28 15.67
CA GLU A 330 -6.69 -18.64 16.33
C GLU A 330 -6.76 -17.15 15.93
N ALA A 331 -7.97 -16.60 15.74
CA ALA A 331 -8.16 -15.21 15.31
C ALA A 331 -7.43 -14.21 16.22
N VAL A 332 -6.73 -13.25 15.63
CA VAL A 332 -6.57 -11.93 16.25
C VAL A 332 -7.95 -11.27 16.20
N SER A 333 -8.64 -11.28 17.33
CA SER A 333 -9.97 -10.68 17.53
C SER A 333 -9.85 -9.28 18.10
#